data_AF-A0A2N3CHQ6-F1
#
_entry.id   AF-A0A2N3CHQ6-F1
#
_cell.length_a   1.000
_cell.length_b   1.000
_cell.length_c   1.000
_cell.angle_alpha   90.00
_cell.angle_beta   90.00
_cell.angle_gamma   90.00
#
_symmetry.space_group_name_H-M   'P 1'
#
loop_
_entity.id
_entity.type
_entity.pdbx_description
1 polymer ?
#
loop_
_entity_poly.entity_id
_entity_poly.type
_entity_poly.pdbx_seq_one_letter_code
_entity_poly.pdbx_strand_id
1 'polypeptide(L)'
;MWRRCDHRVVSYAAPGASARPLPRHPGFARLASNNGLEALAMDASGVLWAIAESSGDWTQPFPVFRFADGNWTQPFGLPRRGPYLAVGAEFGPDGRLYLLERDFAGVLRGVSSRVRAFSLGAEGPLAEEEILVTPHGQFDNLEAIALWQEPGGALRITLLSDEARPRRAAPRHRQGSQGCRAACRRGSRSPRCSAGRGRRRRLRSRRIGCRPSPSSSCHLLASARPRWQSPARGFTSLWCCAIVTAAARRGGERGRRTDP
;
A
#
# COMPACT_ATOMS: atom_id res chain seq x y z
N MET A 1 14.86 13.51 -35.55
CA MET A 1 15.62 12.45 -34.86
C MET A 1 15.18 12.44 -33.40
N TRP A 2 14.26 11.56 -33.01
CA TRP A 2 13.84 11.45 -31.61
C TRP A 2 15.03 10.95 -30.78
N ARG A 3 15.35 11.61 -29.67
CA ARG A 3 16.39 11.13 -28.74
C ARG A 3 15.96 9.73 -28.29
N ARG A 4 16.83 8.74 -28.52
CA ARG A 4 16.69 7.41 -27.92
C ARG A 4 16.60 7.61 -26.40
N CYS A 5 15.59 7.04 -25.76
CA CYS A 5 15.49 7.14 -24.30
C CYS A 5 16.69 6.47 -23.64
N ASP A 6 17.28 7.19 -22.69
CA ASP A 6 18.53 6.82 -22.04
C ASP A 6 18.26 6.14 -20.70
N HIS A 7 17.81 4.89 -20.74
CA HIS A 7 17.59 4.10 -19.54
C HIS A 7 18.95 3.71 -18.93
N ARG A 8 19.15 4.07 -17.66
CA ARG A 8 20.40 3.85 -16.92
C ARG A 8 20.11 3.62 -15.45
N VAL A 9 21.00 2.89 -14.80
CA VAL A 9 21.08 2.82 -13.34
C VAL A 9 22.34 3.58 -12.92
N VAL A 10 22.21 4.40 -11.87
CA VAL A 10 23.31 5.18 -11.32
C VAL A 10 23.46 4.87 -9.84
N SER A 11 24.68 5.00 -9.34
CA SER A 11 25.02 4.84 -7.92
C SER A 11 25.54 6.16 -7.36
N TYR A 12 25.33 6.33 -6.06
CA TYR A 12 25.82 7.48 -5.29
C TYR A 12 26.57 6.94 -4.08
N ALA A 13 27.82 7.39 -3.87
CA ALA A 13 28.62 6.94 -2.73
C ALA A 13 28.11 7.49 -1.39
N ALA A 14 27.40 8.62 -1.42
CA ALA A 14 26.76 9.26 -0.28
C ALA A 14 25.66 10.21 -0.79
N PRO A 15 24.69 10.61 0.06
CA PRO A 15 23.75 11.68 -0.28
C PRO A 15 24.49 12.96 -0.73
N GLY A 16 24.11 13.50 -1.88
CA GLY A 16 24.74 14.69 -2.47
C GLY A 16 26.02 14.45 -3.28
N ALA A 17 26.55 13.22 -3.32
CA ALA A 17 27.68 12.88 -4.18
C ALA A 17 27.30 12.91 -5.67
N SER A 18 28.28 12.99 -6.56
CA SER A 18 28.04 12.88 -8.00
C SER A 18 27.58 11.48 -8.39
N ALA A 19 26.61 11.42 -9.31
CA ALA A 19 26.10 10.16 -9.85
C ALA A 19 27.20 9.41 -10.63
N ARG A 20 27.34 8.11 -10.36
CA ARG A 20 28.23 7.21 -11.10
C ARG A 20 27.38 6.19 -11.87
N PRO A 21 27.33 6.26 -13.21
CA PRO A 21 26.55 5.31 -13.99
C PRO A 21 27.13 3.90 -13.86
N LEU A 22 26.25 2.92 -13.68
CA LEU A 22 26.61 1.51 -13.84
C LEU A 22 26.76 1.19 -15.35
N PRO A 23 27.46 0.09 -15.69
CA PRO A 23 27.46 -0.45 -17.06
C PRO A 23 26.04 -0.62 -17.59
N ARG A 24 25.89 -0.60 -18.92
CA ARG A 24 24.57 -0.70 -19.57
C ARG A 24 24.36 -2.11 -20.09
N HIS A 25 23.18 -2.66 -19.85
CA HIS A 25 22.74 -3.85 -20.56
C HIS A 25 22.17 -3.46 -21.93
N PRO A 26 22.49 -4.17 -23.03
CA PRO A 26 21.92 -3.90 -24.36
C PRO A 26 20.38 -3.91 -24.39
N GLY A 27 19.75 -4.68 -23.49
CA GLY A 27 18.30 -4.74 -23.33
C GLY A 27 17.65 -3.42 -22.89
N PHE A 28 18.39 -2.52 -22.25
CA PHE A 28 17.86 -1.20 -21.84
C PHE A 28 17.45 -0.35 -23.05
N ALA A 29 18.16 -0.47 -24.18
CA ALA A 29 17.84 0.27 -25.40
C ALA A 29 16.55 -0.21 -26.09
N ARG A 30 15.99 -1.35 -25.67
CA ARG A 30 14.73 -1.91 -26.16
C ARG A 30 13.53 -1.54 -25.29
N LEU A 31 13.76 -0.91 -24.14
CA LEU A 31 12.68 -0.46 -23.26
C LEU A 31 11.95 0.72 -23.89
N ALA A 32 10.66 0.83 -23.59
CA ALA A 32 9.83 1.91 -24.08
C ALA A 32 10.23 3.24 -23.43
N SER A 33 10.10 4.32 -24.19
CA SER A 33 10.56 5.66 -23.80
C SER A 33 10.01 6.17 -22.48
N ASN A 34 8.79 5.76 -22.12
CA ASN A 34 8.05 6.21 -20.95
C ASN A 34 7.62 5.04 -20.04
N ASN A 35 8.27 3.87 -20.17
CA ASN A 35 8.02 2.70 -19.32
C ASN A 35 9.34 1.90 -19.19
N GLY A 36 10.34 2.54 -18.60
CA GLY A 36 11.72 2.08 -18.53
C GLY A 36 11.96 1.09 -17.39
N LEU A 37 13.10 1.24 -16.72
CA LEU A 37 13.36 0.59 -15.43
C LEU A 37 12.72 1.44 -14.33
N GLU A 38 11.79 0.87 -13.57
CA GLU A 38 11.09 1.61 -12.50
C GLU A 38 11.26 0.96 -11.14
N ALA A 39 11.27 -0.37 -11.07
CA ALA A 39 11.52 -1.09 -9.82
C ALA A 39 13.00 -1.49 -9.72
N LEU A 40 13.64 -1.12 -8.60
CA LEU A 40 15.02 -1.46 -8.27
C LEU A 40 15.10 -2.00 -6.84
N ALA A 41 15.71 -3.16 -6.66
CA ALA A 41 15.91 -3.79 -5.35
C ALA A 41 17.32 -4.35 -5.23
N MET A 42 17.80 -4.55 -4.00
CA MET A 42 19.06 -5.24 -3.71
C MET A 42 18.76 -6.45 -2.84
N ASP A 43 19.33 -7.61 -3.16
CA ASP A 43 19.23 -8.78 -2.27
C ASP A 43 20.30 -8.77 -1.17
N ALA A 44 20.19 -9.70 -0.23
CA ALA A 44 21.11 -9.81 0.91
C ALA A 44 22.58 -10.11 0.51
N SER A 45 22.82 -10.55 -0.73
CA SER A 45 24.17 -10.77 -1.27
C SER A 45 24.76 -9.53 -1.95
N GLY A 46 24.02 -8.43 -2.00
CA GLY A 46 24.46 -7.17 -2.62
C GLY A 46 24.20 -7.10 -4.13
N VAL A 47 23.46 -8.06 -4.69
CA VAL A 47 23.11 -8.09 -6.12
C VAL A 47 21.94 -7.14 -6.35
N LEU A 48 22.05 -6.29 -7.38
CA LEU A 48 20.96 -5.40 -7.77
C LEU A 48 20.04 -6.08 -8.79
N TRP A 49 18.75 -5.86 -8.62
CA TRP A 49 17.69 -6.36 -9.48
C TRP A 49 16.88 -5.17 -9.98
N ALA A 50 16.87 -4.94 -11.29
CA ALA A 50 16.10 -3.88 -11.94
C ALA A 50 15.00 -4.49 -12.81
N ILE A 51 13.79 -3.98 -12.68
CA ILE A 51 12.60 -4.53 -13.33
C ILE A 51 11.96 -3.41 -14.14
N ALA A 52 11.62 -3.71 -15.39
CA ALA A 52 10.96 -2.74 -16.24
C ALA A 52 9.49 -2.54 -15.85
N GLU A 53 8.99 -1.31 -15.96
CA GLU A 53 7.57 -0.97 -15.68
C GLU A 53 6.62 -1.75 -16.56
N SER A 54 7.00 -1.86 -17.83
CA SER A 54 6.23 -2.54 -18.85
C SER A 54 7.09 -3.57 -19.58
N SER A 55 6.37 -4.51 -20.18
CA SER A 55 6.88 -5.63 -20.94
C SER A 55 6.62 -5.47 -22.45
N GLY A 56 6.28 -4.26 -22.91
CA GLY A 56 5.86 -3.96 -24.28
C GLY A 56 4.45 -4.45 -24.65
N ASP A 57 3.99 -5.56 -24.06
CA ASP A 57 2.64 -6.12 -24.23
C ASP A 57 2.09 -6.68 -22.89
N TRP A 58 0.77 -6.70 -22.73
CA TRP A 58 0.07 -7.16 -21.52
C TRP A 58 0.24 -8.66 -21.21
N THR A 59 0.64 -9.46 -22.20
CA THR A 59 0.89 -10.90 -22.06
C THR A 59 2.37 -11.21 -21.80
N GLN A 60 3.26 -10.27 -22.06
CA GLN A 60 4.69 -10.47 -21.88
C GLN A 60 5.08 -10.32 -20.39
N PRO A 61 5.97 -11.18 -19.86
CA PRO A 61 6.55 -11.01 -18.52
C PRO A 61 7.35 -9.71 -18.41
N PHE A 62 7.42 -9.13 -17.21
CA PHE A 62 8.31 -8.00 -16.93
C PHE A 62 9.78 -8.45 -17.03
N PRO A 63 10.60 -7.86 -17.90
CA PRO A 63 12.03 -8.15 -17.95
C PRO A 63 12.70 -7.87 -16.60
N VAL A 64 13.50 -8.84 -16.13
CA VAL A 64 14.30 -8.71 -14.91
C VAL A 64 15.78 -8.64 -15.30
N PHE A 65 16.44 -7.56 -14.93
CA PHE A 65 17.87 -7.38 -15.10
C PHE A 65 18.58 -7.56 -13.76
N ARG A 66 19.64 -8.36 -13.74
CA ARG A 66 20.42 -8.69 -12.54
C ARG A 66 21.84 -8.14 -12.70
N PHE A 67 22.30 -7.33 -11.75
CA PHE A 67 23.66 -6.81 -11.72
C PHE A 67 24.45 -7.46 -10.58
N ALA A 68 25.49 -8.20 -10.96
CA ALA A 68 26.44 -8.81 -10.05
C ALA A 68 27.83 -8.74 -10.66
N ASP A 69 28.86 -8.61 -9.82
CA ASP A 69 30.27 -8.65 -10.26
C ASP A 69 30.57 -7.70 -11.42
N GLY A 70 30.00 -6.49 -11.36
CA GLY A 70 30.18 -5.45 -12.37
C GLY A 70 29.42 -5.65 -13.69
N ASN A 71 28.59 -6.68 -13.81
CA ASN A 71 27.94 -7.06 -15.07
C ASN A 71 26.43 -7.23 -14.93
N TRP A 72 25.70 -6.78 -15.96
CA TRP A 72 24.27 -7.03 -16.08
C TRP A 72 23.98 -8.30 -16.87
N THR A 73 23.03 -9.10 -16.40
CA THR A 73 22.38 -10.17 -17.14
C THR A 73 20.86 -9.96 -17.14
N GLN A 74 20.13 -10.70 -17.98
CA GLN A 74 18.67 -10.74 -17.98
C GLN A 74 18.22 -12.22 -17.90
N PRO A 75 18.25 -12.84 -16.71
CA PRO A 75 18.08 -14.29 -16.60
C PRO A 75 16.65 -14.76 -16.89
N PHE A 76 15.65 -13.94 -16.60
CA PHE A 76 14.24 -14.29 -16.79
C PHE A 76 13.34 -13.04 -16.76
N GLY A 77 12.02 -13.25 -16.78
CA GLY A 77 11.02 -12.23 -16.50
C GLY A 77 10.05 -12.64 -15.39
N LEU A 78 9.42 -11.66 -14.74
CA LEU A 78 8.35 -11.90 -13.78
C LEU A 78 6.99 -11.98 -14.51
N PRO A 79 6.17 -13.01 -14.24
CA PRO A 79 4.87 -13.14 -14.88
C PRO A 79 4.01 -11.91 -14.66
N ARG A 80 3.51 -11.37 -15.77
CA ARG A 80 2.55 -10.29 -15.75
C ARG A 80 1.15 -10.85 -15.50
N ARG A 81 0.38 -10.16 -14.64
CA ARG A 81 -0.99 -10.55 -14.27
C ARG A 81 -1.91 -9.35 -14.37
N GLY A 82 -2.77 -9.35 -15.37
CA GLY A 82 -3.75 -8.28 -15.58
C GLY A 82 -3.12 -6.94 -15.96
N PRO A 83 -3.81 -5.81 -15.68
CA PRO A 83 -3.42 -4.48 -16.16
C PRO A 83 -2.32 -3.81 -15.33
N TYR A 84 -1.79 -4.49 -14.31
CA TYR A 84 -0.82 -3.90 -13.39
C TYR A 84 0.54 -3.72 -14.05
N LEU A 85 1.23 -2.62 -13.71
CA LEU A 85 2.60 -2.25 -14.10
C LEU A 85 3.50 -2.26 -12.85
N ALA A 86 4.76 -2.67 -13.01
CA ALA A 86 5.73 -2.70 -11.91
C ALA A 86 6.23 -1.28 -11.57
N VAL A 87 6.21 -0.89 -10.30
CA VAL A 87 6.60 0.48 -9.89
C VAL A 87 7.56 0.54 -8.71
N GLY A 88 7.64 -0.51 -7.91
CA GLY A 88 8.62 -0.60 -6.82
C GLY A 88 8.93 -2.05 -6.50
N ALA A 89 10.12 -2.31 -5.97
CA ALA A 89 10.47 -3.64 -5.51
C ALA A 89 11.42 -3.57 -4.32
N GLU A 90 11.41 -4.59 -3.48
CA GLU A 90 12.29 -4.71 -2.32
C GLU A 90 12.39 -6.19 -1.92
N PHE A 91 13.57 -6.63 -1.46
CA PHE A 91 13.72 -7.98 -0.90
C PHE A 91 13.36 -7.98 0.59
N GLY A 92 12.51 -8.93 0.98
CA GLY A 92 12.18 -9.15 2.38
C GLY A 92 13.33 -9.83 3.14
N PRO A 93 13.31 -9.77 4.49
CA PRO A 93 14.24 -10.52 5.34
C PRO A 93 14.10 -12.04 5.21
N ASP A 94 13.03 -12.52 4.58
CA ASP A 94 12.79 -13.92 4.22
C ASP A 94 13.38 -14.32 2.86
N GLY A 95 14.09 -13.40 2.19
CA GLY A 95 14.72 -13.62 0.89
C GLY A 95 13.77 -13.58 -0.30
N ARG A 96 12.48 -13.28 -0.10
CA ARG A 96 11.51 -13.16 -1.19
C ARG A 96 11.59 -11.76 -1.80
N LEU A 97 11.37 -11.68 -3.11
CA LEU A 97 11.21 -10.41 -3.81
C LEU A 97 9.76 -9.94 -3.67
N TYR A 98 9.54 -8.75 -3.14
CA TYR A 98 8.23 -8.09 -3.09
C TYR A 98 8.15 -7.05 -4.19
N LEU A 99 7.17 -7.19 -5.08
CA LEU A 99 6.92 -6.30 -6.19
C LEU A 99 5.65 -5.49 -5.89
N LEU A 100 5.80 -4.16 -5.84
CA LEU A 100 4.69 -3.21 -5.87
C LEU A 100 4.31 -2.93 -7.33
N GLU A 101 3.03 -3.06 -7.62
CA GLU A 101 2.47 -2.82 -8.94
C GLU A 101 1.26 -1.89 -8.84
N ARG A 102 0.97 -1.17 -9.92
CA ARG A 102 -0.18 -0.28 -10.02
C ARG A 102 -0.99 -0.51 -11.30
N ASP A 103 -2.29 -0.27 -11.21
CA ASP A 103 -3.19 -0.16 -12.35
C ASP A 103 -3.95 1.18 -12.27
N PHE A 104 -3.84 2.01 -13.32
CA PHE A 104 -4.52 3.29 -13.41
C PHE A 104 -5.73 3.20 -14.34
N ALA A 105 -6.92 3.22 -13.75
CA ALA A 105 -8.19 3.13 -14.49
C ALA A 105 -8.80 4.50 -14.84
N GLY A 106 -7.97 5.53 -14.97
CA GLY A 106 -8.36 6.90 -15.29
C GLY A 106 -8.67 7.77 -14.07
N VAL A 107 -8.73 9.09 -14.29
CA VAL A 107 -8.79 10.12 -13.23
C VAL A 107 -9.98 9.97 -12.28
N LEU A 108 -11.12 9.48 -12.79
CA LEU A 108 -12.35 9.31 -11.99
C LEU A 108 -12.32 8.06 -11.09
N ARG A 109 -11.62 7.00 -11.50
CA ARG A 109 -11.54 5.74 -10.75
C ARG A 109 -10.29 5.67 -9.88
N GLY A 110 -9.21 6.32 -10.29
CA GLY A 110 -7.94 6.36 -9.57
C GLY A 110 -7.08 5.13 -9.82
N VAL A 111 -6.16 4.88 -8.88
CA VAL A 111 -5.16 3.81 -8.95
C VAL A 111 -5.56 2.64 -8.06
N SER A 112 -5.41 1.43 -8.55
CA SER A 112 -5.36 0.21 -7.75
C SER A 112 -3.90 -0.20 -7.55
N SER A 113 -3.53 -0.60 -6.34
CA SER A 113 -2.18 -1.06 -6.02
C SER A 113 -2.21 -2.53 -5.63
N ARG A 114 -1.18 -3.27 -6.02
CA ARG A 114 -0.98 -4.67 -5.66
C ARG A 114 0.44 -4.90 -5.16
N VAL A 115 0.60 -5.74 -4.14
CA VAL A 115 1.89 -6.28 -3.73
C VAL A 115 1.90 -7.78 -3.97
N ARG A 116 2.85 -8.27 -4.76
CA ARG A 116 3.11 -9.70 -4.95
C ARG A 116 4.46 -10.08 -4.38
N ALA A 117 4.57 -11.26 -3.79
CA ALA A 117 5.80 -11.79 -3.24
C ALA A 117 6.24 -13.04 -4.00
N PHE A 118 7.51 -13.07 -4.41
CA PHE A 118 8.10 -14.12 -5.23
C PHE A 118 9.24 -14.81 -4.51
N SER A 119 9.22 -16.14 -4.51
CA SER A 119 10.43 -16.93 -4.25
C SER A 119 11.15 -17.10 -5.58
N LEU A 120 12.41 -16.70 -5.65
CA LEU A 120 13.19 -16.73 -6.90
C LEU A 120 14.16 -17.91 -6.92
N GLY A 121 14.27 -18.54 -8.08
CA GLY A 121 15.33 -19.48 -8.44
C GLY A 121 16.22 -18.88 -9.53
N ALA A 122 17.23 -19.63 -9.97
CA ALA A 122 18.18 -19.19 -10.99
C ALA A 122 17.49 -18.87 -12.34
N GLU A 123 16.50 -19.69 -12.73
CA GLU A 123 15.82 -19.62 -14.03
C GLU A 123 14.48 -18.86 -13.98
N GLY A 124 14.07 -18.36 -12.81
CA GLY A 124 12.79 -17.66 -12.68
C GLY A 124 12.09 -17.80 -11.33
N PRO A 125 10.86 -17.28 -11.21
CA PRO A 125 10.07 -17.42 -10.00
C PRO A 125 9.64 -18.87 -9.78
N LEU A 126 9.88 -19.36 -8.57
CA LEU A 126 9.48 -20.69 -8.09
C LEU A 126 8.08 -20.68 -7.46
N ALA A 127 7.71 -19.55 -6.84
CA ALA A 127 6.40 -19.33 -6.23
C ALA A 127 6.00 -17.87 -6.33
N GLU A 128 4.70 -17.62 -6.38
CA GLU A 128 4.06 -16.31 -6.48
C GLU A 128 2.91 -16.25 -5.46
N GLU A 129 2.81 -15.16 -4.70
CA GLU A 129 1.73 -14.92 -3.75
C GLU A 129 1.26 -13.47 -3.82
N GLU A 130 -0.05 -13.24 -3.87
CA GLU A 130 -0.63 -11.90 -3.74
C GLU A 130 -0.81 -11.56 -2.25
N ILE A 131 -0.11 -10.52 -1.80
CA ILE A 131 -0.10 -10.09 -0.39
C ILE A 131 -1.16 -9.03 -0.14
N LEU A 132 -1.34 -8.13 -1.10
CA LEU A 132 -2.29 -7.02 -1.04
C LEU A 132 -2.81 -6.75 -2.44
N VAL A 133 -4.11 -6.49 -2.56
CA VAL A 133 -4.70 -5.78 -3.68
C VAL A 133 -5.70 -4.76 -3.15
N THR A 134 -5.73 -3.56 -3.73
CA THR A 134 -6.62 -2.49 -3.30
C THR A 134 -7.64 -2.19 -4.39
N PRO A 135 -8.88 -1.80 -4.08
CA PRO A 135 -9.77 -1.19 -5.06
C PRO A 135 -9.14 0.09 -5.62
N HIS A 136 -9.53 0.45 -6.86
CA HIS A 136 -9.12 1.73 -7.44
C HIS A 136 -9.56 2.91 -6.57
N GLY A 137 -8.65 3.86 -6.39
CA GLY A 137 -8.91 5.11 -5.65
C GLY A 137 -8.87 4.97 -4.13
N GLN A 138 -8.58 3.78 -3.57
CA GLN A 138 -8.36 3.63 -2.13
C GLN A 138 -7.13 4.42 -1.66
N PHE A 139 -6.05 4.35 -2.44
CA PHE A 139 -4.83 5.12 -2.25
C PHE A 139 -4.55 5.97 -3.49
N ASP A 140 -3.67 6.95 -3.33
CA ASP A 140 -3.11 7.69 -4.47
C ASP A 140 -2.02 6.81 -5.14
N ASN A 141 -1.23 7.38 -6.03
CA ASN A 141 -0.19 6.66 -6.77
C ASN A 141 0.93 6.11 -5.85
N LEU A 142 0.78 4.89 -5.31
CA LEU A 142 1.82 4.22 -4.53
C LEU A 142 2.96 3.76 -5.47
N GLU A 143 4.18 4.24 -5.22
CA GLU A 143 5.35 3.94 -6.05
C GLU A 143 6.52 3.38 -5.25
N ALA A 144 6.66 3.76 -3.99
CA ALA A 144 7.75 3.27 -3.15
C ALA A 144 7.28 2.18 -2.18
N ILE A 145 8.12 1.18 -1.99
CA ILE A 145 7.94 0.05 -1.07
C ILE A 145 9.17 -0.09 -0.18
N ALA A 146 8.95 -0.37 1.10
CA ALA A 146 10.00 -0.72 2.05
C ALA A 146 9.54 -1.87 2.94
N LEU A 147 10.42 -2.84 3.16
CA LEU A 147 10.16 -3.99 4.01
C LEU A 147 11.07 -3.97 5.23
N TRP A 148 10.50 -4.27 6.38
CA TRP A 148 11.25 -4.39 7.62
C TRP A 148 10.56 -5.35 8.58
N GLN A 149 11.33 -5.89 9.52
CA GLN A 149 10.82 -6.85 10.48
C GLN A 149 10.66 -6.19 11.85
N GLU A 150 9.50 -6.36 12.49
CA GLU A 150 9.29 -5.93 13.86
C GLU A 150 9.99 -6.83 14.87
N PRO A 151 10.25 -6.33 16.09
CA PRO A 151 10.54 -7.18 17.24
C PRO A 151 9.44 -8.24 17.39
N GLY A 152 9.80 -9.52 17.29
CA GLY A 152 8.86 -10.64 17.26
C GLY A 152 8.69 -11.31 15.89
N GLY A 153 9.32 -10.78 14.84
CA GLY A 153 9.47 -11.45 13.55
C GLY A 153 8.37 -11.16 12.53
N ALA A 154 7.39 -10.32 12.86
CA ALA A 154 6.33 -9.91 11.93
C ALA A 154 6.91 -9.03 10.82
N LEU A 155 6.51 -9.29 9.58
CA LEU A 155 6.92 -8.50 8.42
C LEU A 155 6.01 -7.28 8.28
N ARG A 156 6.61 -6.10 8.15
CA ARG A 156 5.94 -4.84 7.87
C ARG A 156 6.33 -4.36 6.47
N ILE A 157 5.31 -4.04 5.69
CA ILE A 157 5.45 -3.48 4.35
C ILE A 157 4.92 -2.05 4.42
N THR A 158 5.80 -1.08 4.21
CA THR A 158 5.45 0.33 4.11
C THR A 158 5.37 0.70 2.64
N LEU A 159 4.25 1.29 2.24
CA LEU A 159 4.03 1.80 0.88
C LEU A 159 3.87 3.32 0.95
N LEU A 160 4.51 4.03 0.03
CA LEU A 160 4.48 5.48 -0.03
C LEU A 160 4.05 5.94 -1.43
N SER A 161 3.18 6.96 -1.44
CA SER A 161 2.76 7.63 -2.65
C SER A 161 3.68 8.80 -3.00
N ASP A 162 4.00 8.93 -4.28
CA ASP A 162 4.73 10.10 -4.83
C ASP A 162 3.81 11.31 -5.02
N GLU A 163 2.51 11.07 -5.19
CA GLU A 163 1.46 12.05 -5.33
C GLU A 163 0.76 12.34 -3.99
N ALA A 164 0.55 13.61 -3.70
CA ALA A 164 -0.25 14.05 -2.57
C ALA A 164 -1.43 14.87 -3.08
N ARG A 165 -2.52 14.22 -3.52
CA ARG A 165 -3.76 14.97 -3.74
C ARG A 165 -4.32 15.44 -2.39
N PRO A 166 -4.63 16.74 -2.21
CA PRO A 166 -5.38 17.17 -1.05
C PRO A 166 -6.73 16.45 -1.06
N ARG A 167 -6.96 15.57 -0.07
CA ARG A 167 -8.28 14.99 0.15
C ARG A 167 -9.27 16.15 0.22
N ARG A 168 -10.28 16.18 -0.67
CA ARG A 168 -11.44 17.06 -0.47
C ARG A 168 -11.91 16.79 0.95
N ALA A 169 -11.89 17.82 1.79
CA ALA A 169 -12.42 17.72 3.13
C ALA A 169 -13.82 17.11 3.01
N ALA A 170 -14.08 16.03 3.76
CA ALA A 170 -15.44 15.55 3.93
C ALA A 170 -16.29 16.79 4.26
N PRO A 171 -17.47 16.97 3.63
CA PRO A 171 -18.32 18.11 3.95
C PRO A 171 -18.46 18.13 5.47
N ARG A 172 -17.99 19.21 6.10
CA ARG A 172 -18.22 19.40 7.52
C ARG A 172 -19.73 19.31 7.67
N HIS A 173 -20.22 18.24 8.30
CA HIS A 173 -21.53 18.27 8.90
C HIS A 173 -21.46 19.47 9.84
N ARG A 174 -22.04 20.61 9.43
CA ARG A 174 -22.50 21.61 10.37
C ARG A 174 -23.44 20.82 11.25
N GLN A 175 -22.98 20.43 12.44
CA GLN A 175 -23.88 20.21 13.55
C GLN A 175 -24.62 21.53 13.70
N GLY A 176 -25.80 21.61 13.06
CA GLY A 176 -26.77 22.62 13.37
C GLY A 176 -27.11 22.39 14.84
N SER A 177 -26.48 23.18 15.71
CA SER A 177 -26.98 23.40 17.05
C SER A 177 -28.32 24.13 16.91
N GLN A 178 -29.39 23.39 16.60
CA GLN A 178 -30.72 23.78 17.05
C GLN A 178 -30.77 23.52 18.56
N GLY A 179 -29.99 24.31 19.28
CA GLY A 179 -30.17 24.50 20.70
C GLY A 179 -31.47 25.28 20.88
N CYS A 180 -32.38 24.70 21.66
CA CYS A 180 -33.55 25.35 22.22
C CYS A 180 -33.22 26.79 22.63
N ARG A 181 -33.68 27.77 21.84
CA ARG A 181 -33.81 29.14 22.32
C ARG A 181 -35.08 29.20 23.14
N ALA A 182 -34.91 29.16 24.46
CA ALA A 182 -35.91 29.52 25.44
C ALA A 182 -36.44 30.93 25.13
N ALA A 183 -37.73 31.03 24.79
CA ALA A 183 -38.45 32.28 24.77
C ALA A 183 -38.97 32.55 26.20
N CYS A 184 -38.27 33.43 26.91
CA CYS A 184 -38.78 34.08 28.12
C CYS A 184 -38.80 35.58 27.85
N ARG A 185 -39.99 36.14 27.62
CA ARG A 185 -40.36 37.53 27.98
C ARG A 185 -41.88 37.77 27.80
N ARG A 186 -42.54 37.85 28.96
CA ARG A 186 -43.66 38.73 29.40
C ARG A 186 -44.86 38.97 28.46
N GLY A 187 -46.07 38.69 28.99
CA GLY A 187 -47.25 39.47 28.62
C GLY A 187 -48.62 38.77 28.71
N SER A 188 -49.19 38.73 29.92
CA SER A 188 -50.63 38.89 30.21
C SER A 188 -51.68 37.81 29.79
N ARG A 189 -52.49 37.47 30.82
CA ARG A 189 -53.88 36.96 30.83
C ARG A 189 -54.12 35.44 30.74
N SER A 190 -54.36 34.86 31.93
CA SER A 190 -55.26 33.71 32.21
C SER A 190 -56.68 33.92 31.62
N PRO A 191 -57.61 32.92 31.60
CA PRO A 191 -57.61 31.65 32.35
C PRO A 191 -58.09 30.39 31.59
N ARG A 192 -57.74 29.20 32.10
CA ARG A 192 -58.70 28.23 32.70
C ARG A 192 -58.03 26.89 32.98
N CYS A 193 -58.20 26.45 34.23
CA CYS A 193 -57.92 25.12 34.72
C CYS A 193 -58.94 24.11 34.18
N SER A 194 -58.49 22.90 33.85
CA SER A 194 -59.24 21.68 34.10
C SER A 194 -58.29 20.54 34.43
N ALA A 195 -58.56 19.90 35.56
CA ALA A 195 -57.77 18.83 36.15
C ALA A 195 -58.09 17.49 35.47
N GLY A 196 -57.05 16.69 35.21
CA GLY A 196 -57.17 15.30 34.75
C GLY A 196 -56.23 14.40 35.54
N ARG A 197 -56.77 13.68 36.53
CA ARG A 197 -56.09 12.62 37.29
C ARG A 197 -55.79 11.43 36.37
N GLY A 198 -54.62 10.79 36.49
CA GLY A 198 -54.39 9.55 35.75
C GLY A 198 -53.06 8.83 35.95
N ARG A 199 -52.96 8.06 37.04
CA ARG A 199 -52.25 6.77 37.19
C ARG A 199 -50.77 6.65 36.74
N ARG A 200 -49.88 6.52 37.73
CA ARG A 200 -48.55 5.90 37.58
C ARG A 200 -48.70 4.40 37.25
N ARG A 201 -48.19 3.97 36.09
CA ARG A 201 -47.86 2.56 35.81
C ARG A 201 -46.34 2.41 35.73
N ARG A 202 -45.77 1.61 36.64
CA ARG A 202 -44.42 1.07 36.53
C ARG A 202 -44.41 0.05 35.39
N LEU A 203 -43.54 0.22 34.41
CA LEU A 203 -43.21 -0.83 33.44
C LEU A 203 -41.80 -1.36 33.73
N ARG A 204 -41.75 -2.68 33.92
CA ARG A 204 -40.57 -3.48 34.21
C ARG A 204 -39.67 -3.56 32.98
N SER A 205 -38.35 -3.49 33.19
CA SER A 205 -37.33 -3.75 32.18
C SER A 205 -37.36 -5.23 31.75
N ARG A 206 -37.56 -5.50 30.46
CA ARG A 206 -37.18 -6.77 29.83
C ARG A 206 -35.84 -6.57 29.12
N ARG A 207 -34.81 -7.29 29.58
CA ARG A 207 -33.56 -7.51 28.83
C ARG A 207 -33.85 -8.53 27.73
N ILE A 208 -33.69 -8.14 26.48
CA ILE A 208 -33.56 -9.06 25.34
C ILE A 208 -32.06 -9.19 25.09
N GLY A 209 -31.53 -10.39 25.34
CA GLY A 209 -30.15 -10.73 25.02
C GLY A 209 -30.03 -11.15 23.57
N CYS A 210 -29.12 -10.52 22.82
CA CYS A 210 -28.66 -11.01 21.52
C CYS A 210 -27.37 -11.82 21.73
N ARG A 211 -27.37 -13.07 21.27
CA ARG A 211 -26.15 -13.88 21.07
C ARG A 211 -25.45 -13.42 19.78
N PRO A 212 -24.12 -13.30 19.73
CA PRO A 212 -23.42 -13.15 18.46
C PRO A 212 -23.17 -14.51 17.81
N SER A 213 -23.41 -14.56 16.49
CA SER A 213 -23.00 -15.62 15.56
C SER A 213 -21.53 -15.42 15.14
N PRO A 214 -20.74 -16.47 14.85
CA PRO A 214 -19.35 -16.30 14.45
C PRO A 214 -19.27 -16.01 12.95
N SER A 215 -19.19 -14.74 12.57
CA SER A 215 -18.69 -14.34 11.25
C SER A 215 -17.24 -13.90 11.40
N SER A 216 -16.32 -14.73 10.91
CA SER A 216 -14.90 -14.41 10.82
C SER A 216 -14.70 -13.24 9.87
N SER A 217 -14.52 -12.04 10.41
CA SER A 217 -14.03 -10.87 9.67
C SER A 217 -12.68 -10.48 10.25
N CYS A 218 -11.62 -10.73 9.47
CA CYS A 218 -10.27 -10.26 9.79
C CYS A 218 -10.24 -8.74 9.55
N HIS A 219 -10.29 -7.96 10.62
CA HIS A 219 -10.17 -6.50 10.53
C HIS A 219 -8.69 -6.11 10.39
N LEU A 220 -8.31 -5.64 9.19
CA LEU A 220 -7.05 -4.92 8.95
C LEU A 220 -7.11 -3.57 9.68
N LEU A 221 -6.37 -3.45 10.79
CA LEU A 221 -6.16 -2.18 11.48
C LEU A 221 -5.06 -1.38 10.76
N ALA A 222 -5.47 -0.46 9.89
CA ALA A 222 -4.60 0.62 9.43
C ALA A 222 -4.39 1.60 10.60
N SER A 223 -3.29 1.44 11.34
CA SER A 223 -2.88 2.40 12.37
C SER A 223 -2.18 3.58 11.69
N ALA A 224 -2.89 4.70 11.54
CA ALA A 224 -2.32 5.97 11.12
C ALA A 224 -1.92 6.79 12.36
N ARG A 225 -0.71 6.58 12.88
CA ARG A 225 -0.03 7.59 13.70
C ARG A 225 1.49 7.55 13.49
N PRO A 226 2.04 8.36 12.57
CA PRO A 226 3.40 8.83 12.68
C PRO A 226 3.40 10.18 13.42
N ARG A 227 4.01 10.26 14.62
CA ARG A 227 4.58 11.52 15.09
C ARG A 227 5.98 11.62 14.48
N TRP A 228 6.04 12.17 13.27
CA TRP A 228 7.28 12.73 12.73
C TRP A 228 7.36 14.19 13.19
N GLN A 229 8.31 14.51 14.08
CA GLN A 229 8.64 15.90 14.38
C GLN A 229 9.51 16.42 13.23
N SER A 230 8.93 17.27 12.37
CA SER A 230 9.69 18.01 11.36
C SER A 230 10.46 19.16 12.02
N PRO A 231 11.72 19.44 11.65
CA PRO A 231 12.31 20.75 11.87
C PRO A 231 11.61 21.76 10.95
N ALA A 232 11.39 22.96 11.49
CA ALA A 232 10.53 23.99 10.94
C ALA A 232 10.86 24.41 9.49
N ARG A 233 9.84 24.38 8.61
CA ARG A 233 9.26 25.52 7.84
C ARG A 233 8.54 25.00 6.57
N GLY A 234 7.22 25.15 6.52
CA GLY A 234 6.54 25.63 5.32
C GLY A 234 6.01 24.66 4.24
N PHE A 235 6.14 23.34 4.34
CA PHE A 235 5.47 22.41 3.40
C PHE A 235 4.53 21.46 4.13
N THR A 236 3.22 21.73 4.09
CA THR A 236 2.20 20.72 4.42
C THR A 236 1.85 19.93 3.17
N SER A 237 2.78 19.11 2.68
CA SER A 237 2.43 17.97 1.83
C SER A 237 2.07 16.82 2.76
N LEU A 238 0.78 16.45 2.78
CA LEU A 238 0.33 15.27 3.49
C LEU A 238 0.66 14.06 2.62
N TRP A 239 1.80 13.43 2.86
CA TRP A 239 2.17 12.16 2.26
C TRP A 239 1.17 11.08 2.67
N CYS A 240 0.60 10.37 1.71
CA CYS A 240 -0.30 9.26 1.98
C CYS A 240 0.56 7.98 2.16
N CYS A 241 0.62 7.45 3.38
CA CYS A 241 1.31 6.19 3.68
C CYS A 241 0.31 5.06 3.90
N ALA A 242 0.59 3.88 3.35
CA ALA A 242 -0.06 2.64 3.74
C ALA A 242 0.96 1.74 4.46
N ILE A 243 0.54 1.12 5.57
CA ILE A 243 1.34 0.12 6.27
C ILE A 243 0.54 -1.18 6.26
N VAL A 244 1.09 -2.20 5.61
CA VAL A 244 0.55 -3.56 5.58
C VAL A 244 1.40 -4.43 6.49
N THR A 245 0.74 -5.30 7.24
CA THR A 245 1.40 -6.25 8.16
C THR A 245 1.11 -7.65 7.70
N ALA A 246 2.14 -8.38 7.32
CA ALA A 246 2.05 -9.78 6.94
C ALA A 246 2.63 -10.64 8.06
N ALA A 247 1.86 -11.60 8.57
CA ALA A 247 2.37 -12.59 9.49
C ALA A 247 3.06 -13.71 8.70
N ALA A 248 4.37 -13.86 8.84
CA ALA A 248 5.11 -14.96 8.23
C ALA A 248 4.63 -16.30 8.83
N ARG A 249 3.98 -17.16 8.04
CA ARG A 249 3.71 -18.54 8.43
C ARG A 249 5.00 -19.34 8.21
N ARG A 250 5.68 -19.75 9.28
CA ARG A 250 6.76 -20.74 9.17
C ARG A 250 6.16 -22.06 8.69
N GLY A 251 6.55 -22.52 7.51
CA GLY A 251 6.26 -23.87 7.03
C GLY A 251 6.91 -24.89 7.95
N GLY A 252 6.11 -25.63 8.69
CA GLY A 252 6.59 -26.76 9.48
C GLY A 252 6.83 -27.96 8.56
N GLU A 253 8.08 -28.36 8.39
CA GLU A 253 8.43 -29.69 7.91
C GLU A 253 7.84 -30.72 8.88
N ARG A 254 6.78 -31.41 8.46
CA ARG A 254 6.41 -32.68 9.09
C ARG A 254 7.37 -33.74 8.56
N GLY A 255 8.40 -34.03 9.35
CA GLY A 255 9.21 -35.23 9.17
C GLY A 255 8.28 -36.44 9.09
N ARG A 256 8.33 -37.15 7.96
CA ARG A 256 7.81 -38.51 7.86
C ARG A 256 8.66 -39.37 8.78
N ARG A 257 8.09 -39.78 9.91
CA ARG A 257 8.56 -40.97 10.63
C ARG A 257 8.39 -42.17 9.70
N THR A 258 9.50 -42.75 9.30
CA THR A 258 9.60 -44.17 8.97
C THR A 258 9.65 -44.94 10.27
N ASP A 259 8.80 -45.95 10.42
CA ASP A 259 8.86 -47.00 11.45
C ASP A 259 7.99 -48.16 10.92
N PRO A 260 8.28 -49.42 11.30
CA PRO A 260 9.51 -50.17 11.03
C PRO A 260 9.28 -51.31 10.02
#